data_AF-A0A662VJZ3-F1
#
_entry.id   AF-A0A662VJZ3-F1
#
_cell.length_a   1.000
_cell.length_b   1.000
_cell.length_c   1.000
_cell.angle_alpha   90.00
_cell.angle_beta   90.00
_cell.angle_gamma   90.00
#
_symmetry.space_group_name_H-M   'P 1'
#
loop_
_entity.id
_entity.type
_entity.pdbx_description
1 polymer ?
#
loop_
_entity_poly.entity_id
_entity_poly.type
_entity_poly.pdbx_seq_one_letter_code
_entity_poly.pdbx_strand_id
1 'polypeptide(L)'
;MPWWWPGWGWGRGRGWRWGFWITGLPGWIRWQYFAPPYYDFPYPYPPASPEEELEMLEEMRKDLEAELEDIKKRIEEIKRELGK
;
A
#
# COMPACT_ATOMS: atom_id res chain seq x y z
N MET A 1 0.39 5.25 31.07
CA MET A 1 -0.57 5.98 30.21
C MET A 1 -1.59 4.98 29.67
N PRO A 2 -2.90 5.12 29.95
CA PRO A 2 -3.92 4.17 29.52
C PRO A 2 -4.46 4.48 28.11
N TRP A 3 -4.86 3.40 27.46
CA TRP A 3 -5.24 3.23 26.07
C TRP A 3 -6.70 3.66 25.87
N TRP A 4 -6.94 4.72 25.09
CA TRP A 4 -8.27 5.03 24.57
C TRP A 4 -8.13 5.69 23.19
N TRP A 5 -8.28 4.88 22.14
CA TRP A 5 -8.56 5.39 20.79
C TRP A 5 -10.06 5.71 20.72
N PRO A 6 -10.48 6.95 20.40
CA PRO A 6 -11.89 7.22 20.15
C PRO A 6 -12.35 6.48 18.89
N GLY A 7 -13.45 5.76 19.05
CA GLY A 7 -13.96 4.77 18.12
C GLY A 7 -14.14 5.25 16.68
N TRP A 8 -13.67 4.40 15.77
CA TRP A 8 -13.97 4.41 14.35
C TRP A 8 -15.44 3.98 14.14
N GLY A 9 -16.37 4.86 14.47
CA GLY A 9 -17.80 4.67 14.25
C GLY A 9 -18.24 5.28 12.94
N TRP A 10 -17.83 4.72 11.80
CA TRP A 10 -18.44 5.07 10.51
C TRP A 10 -19.89 4.59 10.52
N GLY A 11 -20.81 5.50 10.81
CA GLY A 11 -22.25 5.31 10.72
C GLY A 11 -22.70 5.04 9.28
N ARG A 12 -22.42 3.86 8.74
CA ARG A 12 -22.82 3.39 7.39
C ARG A 12 -24.27 2.87 7.39
N GLY A 13 -25.20 3.60 8.02
CA GLY A 13 -26.56 3.09 8.24
C GLY A 13 -27.70 3.94 7.70
N ARG A 14 -27.61 5.27 7.78
CA ARG A 14 -28.80 6.13 7.64
C ARG A 14 -28.98 6.83 6.28
N GLY A 15 -27.90 7.24 5.61
CA GLY A 15 -28.02 7.96 4.32
C GLY A 15 -28.06 7.09 3.07
N TRP A 16 -27.52 5.87 3.13
CA TRP A 16 -27.33 5.03 1.94
C TRP A 16 -28.63 4.44 1.38
N ARG A 17 -29.60 4.15 2.26
CA ARG A 17 -30.90 3.55 1.90
C ARG A 17 -31.87 4.55 1.30
N TRP A 18 -31.91 5.79 1.81
CA TRP A 18 -32.81 6.84 1.30
C TRP A 18 -32.51 7.22 -0.15
N GLY A 19 -31.22 7.26 -0.53
CA GLY A 19 -30.84 7.55 -1.91
C GLY A 19 -31.38 6.54 -2.93
N PHE A 20 -31.49 5.26 -2.56
CA PHE A 20 -32.04 4.23 -3.46
C PHE A 20 -33.53 4.44 -3.76
N TRP A 21 -34.33 4.86 -2.77
CA TRP A 21 -35.75 5.13 -2.98
C TRP A 21 -36.02 6.40 -3.79
N ILE A 22 -35.11 7.38 -3.75
CA ILE A 22 -35.24 8.63 -4.51
C ILE A 22 -34.78 8.46 -5.95
N THR A 23 -33.64 7.79 -6.18
CA THR A 23 -33.00 7.75 -7.50
C THR A 23 -33.09 6.39 -8.19
N GLY A 24 -33.55 5.34 -7.51
CA GLY A 24 -33.50 3.95 -8.00
C GLY A 24 -32.09 3.38 -8.12
N LEU A 25 -31.06 4.15 -7.79
CA LEU A 25 -29.66 3.77 -8.00
C LEU A 25 -29.01 3.31 -6.70
N PRO A 26 -28.50 2.06 -6.66
CA PRO A 26 -27.69 1.59 -5.56
C PRO A 26 -26.48 2.49 -5.35
N GLY A 27 -26.01 2.60 -4.11
CA GLY A 27 -24.92 3.51 -3.76
C GLY A 27 -23.62 3.27 -4.54
N TRP A 28 -23.35 2.04 -4.99
CA TRP A 28 -22.16 1.72 -5.78
C TRP A 28 -22.17 2.35 -7.18
N ILE A 29 -23.34 2.46 -7.83
CA ILE A 29 -23.46 3.16 -9.13
C ILE A 29 -23.19 4.65 -8.96
N ARG A 30 -23.70 5.26 -7.88
CA ARG A 30 -23.41 6.67 -7.59
C ARG A 30 -21.93 6.92 -7.32
N TRP A 31 -21.24 5.97 -6.69
CA TRP A 31 -19.80 6.05 -6.49
C TRP A 31 -19.01 6.02 -7.81
N GLN A 32 -19.48 5.33 -8.85
CA GLN A 32 -18.87 5.41 -10.18
C GLN A 32 -19.10 6.77 -10.85
N TYR A 33 -20.25 7.40 -10.63
CA TYR A 33 -20.58 8.71 -11.21
C TYR A 33 -19.81 9.88 -10.58
N PHE A 34 -19.47 9.75 -9.29
CA PHE A 34 -18.66 10.73 -8.55
C PHE A 34 -17.19 10.32 -8.41
N ALA A 35 -16.80 9.15 -8.94
CA ALA A 35 -15.40 8.85 -9.08
C ALA A 35 -14.82 9.85 -10.10
N PRO A 36 -13.73 10.56 -9.75
CA PRO A 36 -12.98 11.28 -10.77
C PRO A 36 -12.65 10.30 -11.90
N PRO A 37 -12.72 10.70 -13.18
CA PRO A 37 -12.29 9.83 -14.27
C PRO A 37 -10.92 9.31 -13.87
N TYR A 38 -10.83 8.01 -13.65
CA TYR A 38 -9.57 7.34 -13.36
C TYR A 38 -8.60 7.85 -14.39
N TYR A 39 -7.50 8.45 -13.93
CA TYR A 39 -6.41 8.93 -14.76
C TYR A 39 -6.07 7.82 -15.77
N ASP A 40 -6.53 7.98 -17.00
CA ASP A 40 -5.98 7.29 -18.16
C ASP A 40 -4.54 7.80 -18.24
N PHE A 41 -3.60 7.10 -17.59
CA PHE A 41 -2.18 7.38 -17.76
C PHE A 41 -1.85 7.00 -19.21
N PRO A 42 -1.67 7.97 -20.13
CA PRO A 42 -1.50 7.69 -21.54
C PRO A 42 -0.01 7.53 -21.84
N TYR A 43 0.68 6.68 -21.08
CA TYR A 43 2.08 6.38 -21.34
C TYR A 43 2.31 4.87 -21.21
N PRO A 44 2.40 4.15 -22.34
CA PRO A 44 3.11 2.88 -22.33
C PRO A 44 4.57 3.22 -22.03
N TYR A 45 4.99 2.98 -20.78
CA TYR A 45 6.41 3.01 -20.43
C TYR A 45 7.09 1.98 -21.34
N PRO A 46 8.09 2.36 -22.15
CA PRO A 46 8.81 1.38 -22.95
C PRO A 46 9.39 0.33 -22.01
N PRO A 47 9.30 -0.98 -22.33
CA PRO A 47 9.96 -2.00 -21.53
C PRO A 47 11.46 -1.69 -21.50
N ALA A 48 12.07 -1.75 -20.31
CA ALA A 48 13.50 -1.56 -20.15
C ALA A 48 14.27 -2.52 -21.07
N SER A 49 15.39 -2.06 -21.62
CA SER A 49 16.27 -2.96 -22.37
C SER A 49 16.85 -4.03 -21.44
N PRO A 50 17.20 -5.24 -21.94
CA PRO A 50 17.78 -6.28 -21.10
C PRO A 50 19.07 -5.85 -20.37
N GLU A 51 19.83 -4.91 -20.96
CA GLU A 51 21.04 -4.35 -20.35
C GLU A 51 20.71 -3.43 -19.17
N GLU A 52 19.73 -2.54 -19.33
CA GLU A 52 19.25 -1.68 -18.24
C GLU A 52 18.58 -2.49 -17.12
N GLU A 53 17.82 -3.53 -17.46
CA GLU A 53 17.24 -4.44 -16.46
C GLU A 53 18.34 -5.15 -15.66
N LEU A 54 19.40 -5.62 -16.33
CA LEU A 54 20.52 -6.26 -15.66
C LEU A 54 21.25 -5.30 -14.72
N GLU A 55 21.52 -4.07 -15.14
CA GLU A 55 22.15 -3.05 -14.30
C GLU A 55 21.30 -2.74 -13.05
N MET A 56 20.00 -2.51 -13.23
CA MET A 56 19.07 -2.30 -12.11
C MET A 56 19.04 -3.49 -11.14
N LEU A 57 19.06 -4.71 -11.66
CA LEU A 57 19.06 -5.92 -10.84
C LEU A 57 20.38 -6.11 -10.08
N GLU A 58 21.51 -5.73 -10.67
CA GLU A 58 22.80 -5.75 -9.99
C GLU A 58 22.89 -4.71 -8.88
N GLU A 59 22.37 -3.51 -9.09
CA GLU A 59 22.26 -2.49 -8.05
C GLU A 59 21.36 -2.97 -6.90
N MET A 60 20.17 -3.47 -7.23
CA MET A 60 19.25 -4.05 -6.25
C MET A 60 19.90 -5.18 -5.45
N ARG A 61 20.71 -6.04 -6.11
CA ARG A 61 21.44 -7.10 -5.42
C ARG A 61 22.40 -6.53 -4.37
N LYS A 62 23.18 -5.50 -4.72
CA LYS A 62 24.14 -4.88 -3.80
C LYS A 62 23.45 -4.26 -2.58
N ASP A 63 22.33 -3.57 -2.80
CA ASP A 63 21.55 -2.97 -1.72
C ASP A 63 20.99 -4.04 -0.78
N LEU A 64 20.43 -5.12 -1.33
CA LEU A 64 19.92 -6.24 -0.54
C LEU A 64 21.04 -6.97 0.21
N GLU A 65 22.23 -7.11 -0.36
CA GLU A 65 23.39 -7.68 0.31
C GLU A 65 23.79 -6.83 1.54
N ALA A 66 23.83 -5.50 1.38
CA ALA A 66 24.12 -4.58 2.47
C ALA A 66 23.06 -4.63 3.59
N GLU A 67 21.77 -4.64 3.24
CA GLU A 67 20.68 -4.78 4.20
C GLU A 67 20.77 -6.11 4.96
N LEU A 68 21.12 -7.19 4.26
CA LEU A 68 21.27 -8.51 4.86
C LEU A 68 22.46 -8.56 5.84
N GLU A 69 23.56 -7.88 5.55
CA GLU A 69 24.68 -7.73 6.50
C GLU A 69 24.26 -6.97 7.76
N ASP A 70 23.51 -5.89 7.63
CA ASP A 70 23.05 -5.11 8.78
C ASP A 70 22.05 -5.88 9.64
N ILE A 71 21.15 -6.64 9.00
CA ILE A 71 20.26 -7.56 9.70
C ILE A 71 21.07 -8.62 10.47
N LYS A 72 22.12 -9.20 9.86
CA LYS A 72 22.99 -10.17 10.54
C LYS A 72 23.67 -9.55 11.77
N LYS A 73 24.24 -8.35 11.65
CA LYS A 73 24.83 -7.63 12.79
C LYS A 73 23.81 -7.43 13.90
N ARG A 74 22.59 -7.00 13.55
CA ARG A 74 21.52 -6.80 14.54
C ARG A 74 21.11 -8.10 15.23
N ILE A 75 21.05 -9.21 14.50
CA ILE A 75 20.80 -10.53 15.07
C ILE A 75 21.92 -10.93 16.04
N GLU A 76 23.18 -10.69 15.70
CA GLU A 76 24.31 -10.99 16.59
C GLU A 76 24.28 -10.16 17.87
N GLU A 77 23.98 -8.87 17.78
CA GLU A 77 23.77 -8.00 18.94
C GLU A 77 22.68 -8.56 19.86
N ILE A 78 21.52 -8.89 19.29
CA ILE A 78 20.38 -9.42 20.04
C ILE A 78 20.72 -10.79 20.66
N LYS A 79 21.49 -11.65 19.97
CA LYS A 79 21.95 -12.93 20.54
C LYS A 79 22.84 -12.71 21.75
N ARG A 80 23.79 -11.75 21.68
CA ARG A 80 24.65 -11.38 22.80
C ARG A 80 23.84 -10.84 23.98
N GLU A 81 22.84 -9.99 23.73
CA GLU A 81 21.93 -9.49 24.76
C GLU A 81 21.12 -10.61 25.43
N LEU A 82 20.68 -11.60 24.64
CA LEU A 82 19.94 -12.75 25.13
C LEU A 82 20.83 -13.83 25.77
N GLY A 83 22.14 -13.65 25.80
CA GLY A 83 23.10 -14.63 26.33
C GLY A 83 23.10 -15.97 25.57
N LYS A 84 22.80 -15.93 24.27
CA LYS A 84 22.77 -17.09 23.37
C LYS A 84 24.00 -17.15 22.45
#